data_AF-A0A1B1Z385-F1
#
_entry.id   AF-A0A1B1Z385-F1
#
_cell.length_a   1.000
_cell.length_b   1.000
_cell.length_c   1.000
_cell.angle_alpha   90.00
_cell.angle_beta   90.00
_cell.angle_gamma   90.00
#
_symmetry.space_group_name_H-M   'P 1'
#
loop_
_entity.id
_entity.type
_entity.pdbx_description
1 polymer ?
#
loop_
_entity_poly.entity_id
_entity_poly.type
_entity_poly.pdbx_seq_one_letter_code
_entity_poly.pdbx_strand_id
1 'polypeptide(L)'
;MEAPDNQIIDFLTQEKLPDYEFNKKDLFTAYSLSSGERLFKDQNDQWYAAAHFVKESLHNVKYGRQTFRPPYKEIPAQELSFVEILEKNDWVPLNAHYDKSLCHVVAEAGNLDEISLEMQSRLAHADGDDDPQVAHSLHFIESKLNGKRSRFISGWESHSFATITESSDFADDILMPVSSWLYLLYFSYFLDNNGSIPSDQMMPRLLGNLWASTMKGLPYNKDLIQIQPLS
;
A
#
# COMPACT_ATOMS: atom_id res chain seq x y z
N MET A 1 -5.13 -16.71 -24.66
CA MET A 1 -4.54 -16.27 -23.40
C MET A 1 -4.18 -17.53 -22.66
N GLU A 2 -2.92 -17.93 -22.73
CA GLU A 2 -2.41 -19.09 -22.00
C GLU A 2 -2.32 -18.68 -20.53
N ALA A 3 -2.95 -19.47 -19.65
CA ALA A 3 -2.71 -19.38 -18.21
C ALA A 3 -1.21 -19.64 -17.96
N PRO A 4 -0.59 -18.99 -16.96
CA PRO A 4 0.81 -19.25 -16.64
C PRO A 4 1.04 -20.75 -16.44
N ASP A 5 2.16 -21.22 -17.00
CA ASP A 5 2.57 -22.62 -17.02
C ASP A 5 2.53 -23.20 -15.59
N ASN A 6 1.88 -24.35 -15.41
CA ASN A 6 1.59 -24.95 -14.10
C ASN A 6 2.84 -25.32 -13.26
N GLN A 7 4.05 -25.09 -13.77
CA GLN A 7 5.31 -25.39 -13.09
C GLN A 7 5.71 -24.37 -12.00
N ILE A 8 5.10 -23.18 -11.96
CA ILE A 8 5.34 -22.22 -10.85
C ILE A 8 4.52 -22.58 -9.59
N ILE A 9 3.51 -23.44 -9.72
CA ILE A 9 2.56 -23.75 -8.64
C ILE A 9 3.11 -24.79 -7.63
N ASP A 10 4.15 -25.55 -7.99
CA ASP A 10 4.67 -26.65 -7.15
C ASP A 10 5.32 -26.21 -5.81
N PHE A 11 5.45 -24.90 -5.56
CA PHE A 11 6.02 -24.36 -4.31
C PHE A 11 5.15 -23.30 -3.62
N LEU A 12 3.91 -23.07 -4.06
CA LEU A 12 3.02 -22.12 -3.39
C LEU A 12 2.47 -22.74 -2.10
N THR A 13 2.88 -22.22 -0.96
CA THR A 13 2.26 -22.58 0.32
C THR A 13 1.05 -21.71 0.52
N GLN A 14 -0.15 -22.30 0.46
CA GLN A 14 -1.38 -21.57 0.76
C GLN A 14 -1.36 -21.12 2.22
N GLU A 15 -1.58 -19.83 2.44
CA GLU A 15 -1.68 -19.24 3.76
C GLU A 15 -3.13 -18.98 4.10
N LYS A 16 -3.48 -19.27 5.37
CA LYS A 16 -4.78 -18.89 5.89
C LYS A 16 -4.72 -17.44 6.35
N LEU A 17 -5.43 -16.56 5.65
CA LEU A 17 -5.70 -15.20 6.15
C LEU A 17 -6.55 -15.28 7.44
N PRO A 18 -6.38 -14.35 8.39
CA PRO A 18 -7.17 -14.40 9.63
C PRO A 18 -8.67 -14.30 9.33
N ASP A 19 -9.47 -15.15 9.99
CA ASP A 19 -10.89 -15.37 9.66
C ASP A 19 -11.78 -14.12 9.85
N TYR A 20 -11.30 -13.12 10.57
CA TYR A 20 -12.04 -11.92 10.96
C TYR A 20 -11.75 -10.69 10.10
N GLU A 21 -10.82 -10.80 9.14
CA GLU A 21 -10.36 -9.66 8.34
C GLU A 21 -11.40 -9.26 7.29
N PHE A 22 -12.07 -10.26 6.70
CA PHE A 22 -13.04 -10.06 5.64
C PHE A 22 -14.43 -10.52 6.06
N ASN A 23 -15.45 -9.70 5.79
CA ASN A 23 -16.86 -10.03 6.04
C ASN A 23 -17.34 -11.21 5.20
N LYS A 24 -16.76 -11.38 4.01
CA LYS A 24 -17.08 -12.45 3.07
C LYS A 24 -15.89 -13.41 2.99
N LYS A 25 -16.19 -14.70 3.10
CA LYS A 25 -15.20 -15.77 2.91
C LYS A 25 -14.71 -15.78 1.46
N ASP A 26 -13.48 -16.23 1.30
CA ASP A 26 -12.87 -16.51 -0.01
C ASP A 26 -12.80 -15.29 -0.95
N LEU A 27 -12.76 -14.07 -0.38
CA LEU A 27 -12.48 -12.85 -1.17
C LEU A 27 -11.06 -12.85 -1.70
N PHE A 28 -10.11 -13.29 -0.88
CA PHE A 28 -8.72 -13.44 -1.26
C PHE A 28 -8.17 -14.76 -0.74
N THR A 29 -7.40 -15.44 -1.58
CA THR A 29 -6.54 -16.55 -1.18
C THR A 29 -5.11 -16.07 -1.18
N ALA A 30 -4.39 -16.27 -0.07
CA ALA A 30 -2.99 -15.89 0.06
C ALA A 30 -2.06 -17.09 -0.18
N TYR A 31 -0.93 -16.82 -0.80
CA TYR A 31 0.15 -17.76 -1.03
C TYR A 31 1.48 -17.09 -0.68
N SER A 32 2.35 -17.79 0.03
CA SER A 32 3.73 -17.33 0.23
C SER A 32 4.70 -18.03 -0.70
N LEU A 33 5.72 -17.27 -1.12
CA LEU A 33 6.89 -17.79 -1.80
C LEU A 33 8.02 -17.99 -0.79
N SER A 34 8.90 -18.94 -1.09
CA SER A 34 10.10 -19.21 -0.28
C SER A 34 11.09 -18.03 -0.23
N SER A 35 11.01 -17.10 -1.19
CA SER A 35 11.79 -15.86 -1.22
C SER A 35 11.21 -14.71 -0.38
N GLY A 36 10.02 -14.88 0.20
CA GLY A 36 9.39 -13.92 1.12
C GLY A 36 8.32 -13.03 0.49
N GLU A 37 8.16 -13.03 -0.83
CA GLU A 37 7.05 -12.38 -1.52
C GLU A 37 5.72 -13.10 -1.24
N ARG A 38 4.63 -12.37 -1.42
CA ARG A 38 3.27 -12.91 -1.32
C ARG A 38 2.54 -12.77 -2.64
N LEU A 39 1.76 -13.79 -2.96
CA LEU A 39 0.75 -13.75 -3.99
C LEU A 39 -0.63 -13.77 -3.35
N PHE A 40 -1.54 -13.01 -3.92
CA PHE A 40 -2.95 -13.07 -3.59
C PHE A 40 -3.74 -13.36 -4.85
N LYS A 41 -4.81 -14.16 -4.71
CA LYS A 41 -5.78 -14.41 -5.77
C LYS A 41 -7.15 -14.02 -5.27
N ASP A 42 -7.86 -13.17 -6.01
CA ASP A 42 -9.23 -12.79 -5.64
C ASP A 42 -10.28 -13.77 -6.17
N GLN A 43 -11.54 -13.54 -5.81
CA GLN A 43 -12.68 -14.35 -6.26
C GLN A 43 -12.94 -14.33 -7.77
N ASN A 44 -12.31 -13.41 -8.52
CA ASN A 44 -12.44 -13.27 -9.98
C ASN A 44 -11.23 -13.87 -10.71
N ASP A 45 -10.41 -14.66 -10.01
CA ASP A 45 -9.16 -15.23 -10.50
C ASP A 45 -8.08 -14.20 -10.89
N GLN A 46 -8.18 -12.97 -10.40
CA GLN A 46 -7.12 -11.97 -10.59
C GLN A 46 -6.00 -12.19 -9.57
N TRP A 47 -4.77 -12.12 -10.06
CA TRP A 47 -3.56 -12.31 -9.25
C TRP A 47 -2.92 -10.98 -8.89
N TYR A 48 -2.43 -10.90 -7.66
CA TYR A 48 -1.72 -9.75 -7.11
C TYR A 48 -0.39 -10.23 -6.57
N ALA A 49 0.70 -9.66 -7.06
CA ALA A 49 2.03 -9.86 -6.50
C ALA A 49 2.33 -8.74 -5.49
N ALA A 50 2.84 -9.11 -4.33
CA ALA A 50 3.14 -8.18 -3.26
C ALA A 50 4.51 -8.48 -2.65
N ALA A 51 5.27 -7.43 -2.38
CA ALA A 51 6.60 -7.52 -1.79
C ALA A 51 6.82 -6.36 -0.84
N HIS A 52 7.74 -6.58 0.10
CA HIS A 52 8.09 -5.62 1.14
C HIS A 52 9.58 -5.28 1.01
N PHE A 53 9.90 -3.98 1.09
CA PHE A 53 11.26 -3.48 1.04
C PHE A 53 11.46 -2.37 2.07
N VAL A 54 12.61 -2.39 2.74
CA VAL A 54 13.09 -1.28 3.56
C VAL A 54 13.83 -0.30 2.66
N LYS A 55 13.43 0.98 2.68
CA LYS A 55 14.03 2.06 1.87
C LYS A 55 14.43 3.22 2.77
N GLU A 56 15.58 3.82 2.48
CA GLU A 56 16.16 4.89 3.31
C GLU A 56 15.90 6.31 2.77
N SER A 57 15.29 6.44 1.60
CA SER A 57 15.06 7.75 0.95
C SER A 57 13.78 7.77 0.11
N LEU A 58 13.22 8.97 -0.07
CA LEU A 58 12.07 9.19 -0.96
C LEU A 58 12.35 8.75 -2.40
N HIS A 59 13.55 9.03 -2.91
CA HIS A 59 14.02 8.55 -4.21
C HIS A 59 13.89 7.02 -4.31
N ASN A 60 14.36 6.29 -3.30
CA ASN A 60 14.29 4.83 -3.29
C ASN A 60 12.86 4.28 -3.10
N VAL A 61 11.99 5.03 -2.41
CA VAL A 61 10.55 4.71 -2.31
C VAL A 61 9.86 4.86 -3.67
N LYS A 62 10.11 5.97 -4.37
CA LYS A 62 9.58 6.26 -5.71
C LYS A 62 9.91 5.17 -6.72
N TYR A 63 11.18 4.80 -6.83
CA TYR A 63 11.62 3.79 -7.80
C TYR A 63 11.31 2.36 -7.35
N GLY A 64 11.21 2.13 -6.03
CA GLY A 64 10.95 0.81 -5.47
C GLY A 64 9.60 0.21 -5.87
N ARG A 65 8.60 1.04 -6.17
CA ARG A 65 7.24 0.63 -6.58
C ARG A 65 7.00 0.59 -8.09
N GLN A 66 8.03 0.80 -8.90
CA GLN A 66 7.91 0.73 -10.35
C GLN A 66 7.58 -0.70 -10.80
N THR A 67 6.76 -0.83 -11.84
CA THR A 67 6.35 -2.12 -12.43
C THR A 67 7.05 -2.41 -13.75
N PHE A 68 7.77 -1.41 -14.29
CA PHE A 68 8.67 -1.55 -15.42
C PHE A 68 9.89 -0.66 -15.26
N ARG A 69 10.97 -0.98 -15.98
CA ARG A 69 12.16 -0.12 -16.04
C ARG A 69 11.85 1.17 -16.80
N PRO A 70 12.02 2.36 -16.19
CA PRO A 70 11.77 3.62 -16.90
C PRO A 70 12.62 3.74 -18.17
N PRO A 71 12.04 3.93 -19.37
CA PRO A 71 12.80 3.92 -20.62
C PRO A 71 13.63 5.18 -20.86
N TYR A 72 13.39 6.23 -20.08
CA TYR A 72 13.99 7.56 -20.25
C TYR A 72 15.16 7.83 -19.31
N LYS A 73 15.50 6.89 -18.42
CA LYS A 73 16.58 7.06 -17.44
C LYS A 73 17.12 5.71 -17.01
N GLU A 74 18.44 5.57 -17.03
CA GLU A 74 19.13 4.44 -16.41
C GLU A 74 19.01 4.56 -14.89
N ILE A 75 18.35 3.59 -14.28
CA ILE A 75 18.17 3.48 -12.82
C ILE A 75 18.83 2.18 -12.36
N PRO A 76 19.71 2.20 -11.35
CA PRO A 76 20.33 1.00 -10.82
C PRO A 76 19.29 -0.06 -10.39
N ALA A 77 19.57 -1.34 -10.67
CA ALA A 77 18.70 -2.46 -10.32
C ALA A 77 18.27 -2.47 -8.84
N GLN A 78 19.18 -2.11 -7.92
CA GLN A 78 18.87 -2.05 -6.48
C GLN A 78 17.76 -1.04 -6.11
N GLU A 79 17.51 -0.04 -6.95
CA GLU A 79 16.48 0.98 -6.74
C GLU A 79 15.12 0.52 -7.29
N LEU A 80 15.10 -0.38 -8.28
CA LEU A 80 13.91 -0.92 -8.96
C LEU A 80 13.44 -2.25 -8.36
N SER A 81 13.35 -2.32 -7.03
CA SER A 81 13.20 -3.60 -6.33
C SER A 81 11.97 -4.42 -6.75
N PHE A 82 10.83 -3.80 -7.01
CA PHE A 82 9.65 -4.54 -7.45
C PHE A 82 9.76 -5.03 -8.90
N VAL A 83 10.41 -4.26 -9.80
CA VAL A 83 10.70 -4.71 -11.17
C VAL A 83 11.58 -5.95 -11.16
N GLU A 84 12.62 -5.99 -10.33
CA GLU A 84 13.49 -7.17 -10.22
C GLU A 84 12.70 -8.43 -9.81
N ILE A 85 11.70 -8.29 -8.94
CA ILE A 85 10.82 -9.41 -8.54
C ILE A 85 9.94 -9.86 -9.72
N LEU A 86 9.34 -8.91 -10.43
CA LEU A 86 8.50 -9.22 -11.58
C LEU A 86 9.30 -9.95 -12.67
N GLU A 87 10.47 -9.43 -13.03
CA GLU A 87 11.35 -10.02 -14.03
C GLU A 87 11.88 -11.39 -13.61
N LYS A 88 12.29 -11.56 -12.34
CA LYS A 88 12.76 -12.85 -11.81
C LYS A 88 11.73 -13.97 -11.93
N ASN A 89 10.44 -13.64 -11.84
CA ASN A 89 9.35 -14.61 -11.85
C ASN A 89 8.56 -14.63 -13.17
N ASP A 90 9.04 -13.93 -14.20
CA ASP A 90 8.34 -13.76 -15.49
C ASP A 90 6.89 -13.24 -15.32
N TRP A 91 6.66 -12.38 -14.32
CA TRP A 91 5.36 -11.79 -14.04
C TRP A 91 5.16 -10.50 -14.83
N VAL A 92 4.03 -10.42 -15.54
CA VAL A 92 3.69 -9.26 -16.37
C VAL A 92 2.50 -8.51 -15.76
N PRO A 93 2.63 -7.20 -15.49
CA PRO A 93 1.51 -6.38 -15.02
C PRO A 93 0.34 -6.38 -16.03
N LEU A 94 -0.89 -6.49 -15.52
CA LEU A 94 -2.09 -6.48 -16.37
C LEU A 94 -2.35 -5.12 -17.05
N ASN A 95 -1.97 -4.02 -16.40
CA ASN A 95 -2.20 -2.67 -16.91
C ASN A 95 -0.87 -2.03 -17.35
N ALA A 96 -0.54 -2.13 -18.63
CA ALA A 96 0.67 -1.56 -19.21
C ALA A 96 0.70 -0.02 -19.24
N HIS A 97 -0.42 0.64 -18.91
CA HIS A 97 -0.54 2.11 -18.97
C HIS A 97 -0.34 2.79 -17.61
N TYR A 98 -0.15 2.01 -16.54
CA TYR A 98 0.14 2.53 -15.21
C TYR A 98 1.47 1.94 -14.73
N ASP A 99 2.46 2.80 -14.51
CA ASP A 99 3.85 2.41 -14.30
C ASP A 99 4.17 1.97 -12.87
N LYS A 100 3.27 2.24 -11.92
CA LYS A 100 3.50 2.06 -10.49
C LYS A 100 2.57 1.01 -9.91
N SER A 101 3.06 0.19 -8.98
CA SER A 101 2.21 -0.72 -8.20
C SER A 101 1.45 0.06 -7.14
N LEU A 102 0.34 -0.46 -6.59
CA LEU A 102 -0.20 0.04 -5.33
C LEU A 102 0.88 0.03 -4.24
N CYS A 103 0.85 1.01 -3.33
CA CYS A 103 1.91 1.14 -2.33
C CYS A 103 1.36 1.56 -0.96
N HIS A 104 1.84 0.89 0.08
CA HIS A 104 1.66 1.29 1.47
C HIS A 104 3.04 1.60 2.04
N VAL A 105 3.29 2.86 2.37
CA VAL A 105 4.53 3.29 3.01
C VAL A 105 4.38 3.25 4.52
N VAL A 106 5.23 2.52 5.22
CA VAL A 106 5.33 2.58 6.69
C VAL A 106 6.59 3.34 7.04
N ALA A 107 6.44 4.37 7.87
CA ALA A 107 7.56 5.18 8.34
C ALA A 107 7.54 5.30 9.87
N GLU A 108 8.68 5.09 10.49
CA GLU A 108 8.86 5.30 11.92
C GLU A 108 9.42 6.69 12.17
N ALA A 109 8.92 7.36 13.21
CA ALA A 109 9.32 8.70 13.59
C ALA A 109 9.52 8.76 15.12
N GLY A 110 10.52 9.50 15.60
CA GLY A 110 10.63 9.77 17.04
C GLY A 110 9.43 10.58 17.57
N ASN A 111 8.94 11.49 16.73
CA ASN A 111 7.86 12.43 17.03
C ASN A 111 7.17 12.86 15.72
N LEU A 112 5.85 12.68 15.62
CA LEU A 112 5.11 13.06 14.39
C LEU A 112 5.09 14.55 14.11
N ASP A 113 5.27 15.39 15.13
CA ASP A 113 5.24 16.85 14.95
C ASP A 113 6.55 17.38 14.34
N GLU A 114 7.61 16.56 14.31
CA GLU A 114 8.89 16.91 13.68
C GLU A 114 8.92 16.61 12.18
N ILE A 115 7.96 15.82 11.68
CA ILE A 115 7.83 15.53 10.26
C ILE A 115 6.91 16.58 9.64
N SER A 116 7.43 17.39 8.71
CA SER A 116 6.63 18.40 8.01
C SER A 116 5.46 17.77 7.27
N LEU A 117 4.34 18.50 7.14
CA LEU A 117 3.18 18.02 6.39
C LEU A 117 3.53 17.70 4.93
N GLU A 118 4.46 18.45 4.34
CA GLU A 118 5.00 18.15 3.00
C GLU A 118 5.66 16.77 2.95
N MET A 119 6.54 16.45 3.91
CA MET A 119 7.19 15.15 3.97
C MET A 119 6.18 14.03 4.20
N GLN A 120 5.20 14.24 5.08
CA GLN A 120 4.09 13.29 5.30
C GLN A 120 3.30 13.06 4.00
N SER A 121 3.05 14.12 3.23
CA SER A 121 2.39 14.03 1.93
C SER A 121 3.23 13.23 0.93
N ARG A 122 4.53 13.50 0.81
CA ARG A 122 5.42 12.78 -0.11
C ARG A 122 5.48 11.29 0.21
N LEU A 123 5.60 10.94 1.49
CA LEU A 123 5.55 9.54 1.94
C LEU A 123 4.21 8.87 1.57
N ALA A 124 3.08 9.55 1.80
CA ALA A 124 1.75 9.01 1.47
C ALA A 124 1.58 8.76 -0.03
N HIS A 125 2.19 9.59 -0.88
CA HIS A 125 2.16 9.45 -2.33
C HIS A 125 3.28 8.55 -2.89
N ALA A 126 4.21 8.12 -2.04
CA ALA A 126 5.47 7.49 -2.46
C ALA A 126 6.20 8.31 -3.54
N ASP A 127 6.17 9.63 -3.38
CA ASP A 127 6.80 10.60 -4.27
C ASP A 127 8.28 10.75 -3.92
N GLY A 128 9.10 10.94 -4.95
CA GLY A 128 10.50 11.34 -4.80
C GLY A 128 10.63 12.76 -4.26
N ASP A 129 11.85 13.10 -3.84
CA ASP A 129 12.23 14.47 -3.54
C ASP A 129 12.19 15.38 -4.77
N ASP A 130 12.37 14.79 -5.97
CA ASP A 130 12.31 15.47 -7.27
C ASP A 130 10.89 15.59 -7.85
N ASP A 131 9.91 14.89 -7.28
CA ASP A 131 8.54 14.90 -7.80
C ASP A 131 7.79 16.19 -7.43
N PRO A 132 6.92 16.69 -8.34
CA PRO A 132 6.07 17.83 -8.05
C PRO A 132 5.05 17.47 -6.97
N GLN A 133 4.87 18.36 -5.99
CA GLN A 133 3.80 18.22 -5.02
C GLN A 133 2.46 18.59 -5.66
N VAL A 134 1.60 17.59 -5.89
CA VAL A 134 0.28 17.78 -6.53
C VAL A 134 -0.82 17.98 -5.48
N ALA A 135 -0.73 17.30 -4.33
CA ALA A 135 -1.71 17.44 -3.27
C ALA A 135 -1.67 18.85 -2.65
N HIS A 136 -2.84 19.41 -2.34
CA HIS A 136 -2.97 20.73 -1.69
C HIS A 136 -3.20 20.63 -0.18
N SER A 137 -3.62 19.46 0.29
CA SER A 137 -3.93 19.19 1.70
C SER A 137 -3.60 17.75 2.08
N LEU A 138 -3.16 17.56 3.31
CA LEU A 138 -2.98 16.26 3.93
C LEU A 138 -4.30 15.81 4.56
N HIS A 139 -4.81 14.66 4.11
CA HIS A 139 -5.95 14.00 4.74
C HIS A 139 -5.42 12.84 5.57
N PHE A 140 -5.76 12.82 6.86
CA PHE A 140 -5.28 11.76 7.74
C PHE A 140 -6.23 11.45 8.89
N ILE A 141 -6.06 10.25 9.44
CA ILE A 141 -6.61 9.85 10.74
C ILE A 141 -5.44 9.64 11.70
N GLU A 142 -5.62 10.05 12.94
CA GLU A 142 -4.61 9.88 14.00
C GLU A 142 -5.15 8.92 15.05
N SER A 143 -4.34 7.91 15.39
CA SER A 143 -4.58 7.00 16.51
C SER A 143 -3.51 7.18 17.56
N LYS A 144 -3.85 6.91 18.82
CA LYS A 144 -2.90 6.90 19.93
C LYS A 144 -2.98 5.58 20.69
N LEU A 145 -1.87 4.87 20.76
CA LEU A 145 -1.73 3.60 21.48
C LEU A 145 -0.58 3.73 22.48
N ASN A 146 -0.83 3.47 23.75
CA ASN A 146 0.19 3.54 24.82
C ASN A 146 1.00 4.85 24.84
N GLY A 147 0.35 5.97 24.54
CA GLY A 147 1.01 7.28 24.50
C GLY A 147 1.69 7.62 23.18
N LYS A 148 1.90 6.64 22.28
CA LYS A 148 2.51 6.80 20.96
C LYS A 148 1.45 7.06 19.90
N ARG A 149 1.72 7.99 18.99
CA ARG A 149 0.82 8.36 17.91
C ARG A 149 1.16 7.63 16.63
N SER A 150 0.13 7.39 15.82
CA SER A 150 0.27 6.94 14.45
C SER A 150 -0.71 7.72 13.57
N ARG A 151 -0.24 8.20 12.42
CA ARG A 151 -1.07 8.83 11.39
C ARG A 151 -1.18 7.90 10.19
N PHE A 152 -2.42 7.67 9.75
CA PHE A 152 -2.69 7.03 8.48
C PHE A 152 -3.12 8.12 7.50
N ILE A 153 -2.47 8.18 6.35
CA ILE A 153 -2.53 9.31 5.43
C ILE A 153 -2.87 8.78 4.05
N SER A 154 -3.83 9.42 3.38
CA SER A 154 -4.15 9.10 1.99
C SER A 154 -3.17 9.76 1.03
N GLY A 155 -2.64 9.00 0.07
CA GLY A 155 -1.95 9.50 -1.12
C GLY A 155 -2.66 9.00 -2.38
N TRP A 156 -3.95 9.30 -2.47
CA TRP A 156 -4.86 8.75 -3.46
C TRP A 156 -4.39 8.97 -4.90
N GLU A 157 -3.85 10.14 -5.19
CA GLU A 157 -3.46 10.62 -6.51
C GLU A 157 -2.41 9.71 -7.18
N SER A 158 -1.62 9.01 -6.37
CA SER A 158 -0.63 8.03 -6.84
C SER A 158 -1.01 6.61 -6.42
N HIS A 159 -2.27 6.33 -6.08
CA HIS A 159 -2.73 5.03 -5.58
C HIS A 159 -1.84 4.46 -4.47
N SER A 160 -1.55 5.29 -3.48
CA SER A 160 -0.81 4.87 -2.30
C SER A 160 -1.37 5.49 -1.02
N PHE A 161 -0.81 5.06 0.10
CA PHE A 161 -1.10 5.62 1.41
C PHE A 161 0.10 5.38 2.32
N ALA A 162 0.17 6.13 3.43
CA ALA A 162 1.20 5.96 4.42
C ALA A 162 0.63 5.70 5.82
N THR A 163 1.40 4.96 6.61
CA THR A 163 1.29 4.95 8.07
C THR A 163 2.59 5.47 8.65
N ILE A 164 2.53 6.61 9.36
CA ILE A 164 3.69 7.17 10.07
C ILE A 164 3.46 6.98 11.55
N THR A 165 4.39 6.36 12.27
CA THR A 165 4.17 5.92 13.66
C THR A 165 5.33 6.25 14.59
N GLU A 166 5.02 6.59 15.85
CA GLU A 166 5.98 6.78 16.95
C GLU A 166 6.28 5.50 17.74
N SER A 167 5.65 4.40 17.34
CA SER A 167 5.78 3.07 17.96
C SER A 167 6.37 2.09 16.96
N SER A 168 7.62 1.71 17.22
CA SER A 168 8.31 0.61 16.52
C SER A 168 7.55 -0.70 16.69
N ASP A 169 7.11 -1.01 17.91
CA ASP A 169 6.36 -2.24 18.20
C ASP A 169 5.07 -2.33 17.35
N PHE A 170 4.38 -1.19 17.15
CA PHE A 170 3.22 -1.17 16.26
C PHE A 170 3.60 -1.43 14.81
N ALA A 171 4.73 -0.89 14.34
CA ALA A 171 5.23 -1.18 13.00
C ALA A 171 5.60 -2.67 12.86
N ASP A 172 6.53 -3.13 13.69
CA ASP A 172 7.17 -4.44 13.56
C ASP A 172 6.26 -5.61 13.90
N ASP A 173 5.39 -5.48 14.90
CA ASP A 173 4.59 -6.60 15.39
C ASP A 173 3.17 -6.61 14.80
N ILE A 174 2.67 -5.48 14.30
CA ILE A 174 1.28 -5.36 13.83
C ILE A 174 1.20 -4.99 12.35
N LEU A 175 1.88 -3.94 11.91
CA LEU A 175 1.80 -3.48 10.52
C LEU A 175 2.49 -4.47 9.58
N MET A 176 3.81 -4.62 9.72
CA MET A 176 4.64 -5.34 8.76
C MET A 176 4.30 -6.83 8.60
N PRO A 177 3.97 -7.58 9.66
CA PRO A 177 3.71 -9.02 9.51
C PRO A 177 2.40 -9.33 8.80
N VAL A 178 1.36 -8.51 9.03
CA VAL A 178 -0.02 -8.83 8.62
C VAL A 178 -0.78 -7.60 8.12
N SER A 179 -0.89 -6.55 8.92
CA SER A 179 -1.88 -5.48 8.65
C SER A 179 -1.58 -4.69 7.38
N SER A 180 -0.31 -4.45 7.05
CA SER A 180 0.08 -3.73 5.82
C SER A 180 -0.39 -4.46 4.56
N TRP A 181 -0.31 -5.80 4.55
CA TRP A 181 -0.83 -6.62 3.45
C TRP A 181 -2.34 -6.50 3.34
N LEU A 182 -3.04 -6.61 4.46
CA LEU A 182 -4.48 -6.49 4.50
C LEU A 182 -4.95 -5.11 4.06
N TYR A 183 -4.26 -4.05 4.47
CA TYR A 183 -4.59 -2.68 4.06
C TYR A 183 -4.42 -2.50 2.56
N LEU A 184 -3.39 -3.10 1.94
CA LEU A 184 -3.27 -3.12 0.48
C LEU A 184 -4.42 -3.89 -0.19
N LEU A 185 -4.83 -5.03 0.36
CA LEU A 185 -5.99 -5.78 -0.16
C LEU A 185 -7.31 -5.00 -0.01
N TYR A 186 -7.53 -4.35 1.13
CA TYR A 186 -8.67 -3.47 1.35
C TYR A 186 -8.65 -2.30 0.37
N PHE A 187 -7.48 -1.72 0.12
CA PHE A 187 -7.33 -0.60 -0.80
C PHE A 187 -7.60 -1.03 -2.25
N SER A 188 -7.05 -2.18 -2.69
CA SER A 188 -7.36 -2.75 -4.01
C SER A 188 -8.85 -3.02 -4.16
N TYR A 189 -9.48 -3.67 -3.17
CA TYR A 189 -10.91 -3.94 -3.20
C TYR A 189 -11.72 -2.64 -3.28
N PHE A 190 -11.33 -1.62 -2.51
CA PHE A 190 -11.97 -0.31 -2.48
C PHE A 190 -11.92 0.39 -3.85
N LEU A 191 -10.79 0.30 -4.55
CA LEU A 191 -10.63 0.79 -5.92
C LEU A 191 -11.60 0.10 -6.88
N ASP A 192 -11.65 -1.23 -6.84
CA ASP A 192 -12.43 -2.03 -7.78
C ASP A 192 -13.94 -2.01 -7.49
N ASN A 193 -14.34 -1.66 -6.27
CA ASN A 193 -15.72 -1.74 -5.79
C ASN A 193 -16.28 -0.37 -5.36
N ASN A 194 -15.87 0.69 -6.04
CA ASN A 194 -16.44 2.04 -5.91
C ASN A 194 -16.56 2.51 -4.46
N GLY A 195 -15.46 2.36 -3.70
CA GLY A 195 -15.36 2.84 -2.34
C GLY A 195 -15.88 1.89 -1.25
N SER A 196 -16.28 0.67 -1.60
CA SER A 196 -16.71 -0.34 -0.62
C SER A 196 -15.51 -0.95 0.14
N ILE A 197 -15.68 -1.23 1.43
CA ILE A 197 -14.68 -1.93 2.26
C ILE A 197 -15.21 -3.31 2.63
N PRO A 198 -14.44 -4.39 2.43
CA PRO A 198 -14.90 -5.75 2.65
C PRO A 198 -14.77 -6.21 4.11
N SER A 199 -14.85 -5.30 5.07
CA SER A 199 -14.62 -5.56 6.50
C SER A 199 -15.46 -4.65 7.40
N ASP A 200 -16.11 -5.23 8.41
CA ASP A 200 -16.88 -4.52 9.43
C ASP A 200 -16.01 -4.00 10.57
N GLN A 201 -14.72 -4.35 10.57
CA GLN A 201 -13.78 -3.90 11.56
C GLN A 201 -13.59 -2.37 11.52
N MET A 202 -13.27 -1.80 12.68
CA MET A 202 -13.13 -0.36 12.83
C MET A 202 -12.04 0.22 11.94
N MET A 203 -10.84 -0.39 11.94
CA MET A 203 -9.68 0.18 11.24
C MET A 203 -9.84 0.16 9.71
N PRO A 204 -10.25 -0.95 9.06
CA PRO A 204 -10.54 -0.95 7.62
C PRO A 204 -11.61 0.07 7.22
N ARG A 205 -12.67 0.22 8.02
CA ARG A 205 -13.71 1.24 7.77
C ARG A 205 -13.19 2.66 7.89
N LEU A 206 -12.32 2.95 8.85
CA LEU A 206 -11.66 4.25 8.98
C LEU A 206 -10.74 4.53 7.80
N LEU A 207 -9.98 3.53 7.32
CA LEU A 207 -9.16 3.65 6.12
C LEU A 207 -10.01 3.91 4.87
N GLY A 208 -11.12 3.21 4.69
CA GLY A 208 -12.06 3.48 3.60
C GLY A 208 -12.63 4.90 3.66
N ASN A 209 -12.99 5.38 4.84
CA ASN A 209 -13.43 6.76 5.04
C ASN A 209 -12.33 7.78 4.71
N LEU A 210 -11.08 7.46 5.05
CA LEU A 210 -9.91 8.26 4.73
C LEU A 210 -9.66 8.32 3.21
N TRP A 211 -9.65 7.18 2.51
CA TRP A 211 -9.46 7.15 1.05
C TRP A 211 -10.61 7.82 0.31
N ALA A 212 -11.86 7.64 0.78
CA ALA A 212 -13.01 8.34 0.21
C ALA A 212 -12.90 9.87 0.35
N SER A 213 -12.18 10.37 1.37
CA SER A 213 -12.04 11.81 1.61
C SER A 213 -11.20 12.56 0.57
N THR A 214 -10.36 11.85 -0.18
CA THR A 214 -9.51 12.38 -1.26
C THR A 214 -10.05 12.06 -2.65
N MET A 215 -11.16 11.32 -2.73
CA MET A 215 -11.81 10.96 -3.99
C MET A 215 -13.01 11.85 -4.32
N LYS A 216 -13.17 12.14 -5.62
CA LYS A 216 -14.35 12.84 -6.11
C LYS A 216 -15.55 11.89 -6.16
N GLY A 217 -16.61 12.25 -5.46
CA GLY A 217 -17.92 11.60 -5.60
C GLY A 217 -18.18 10.43 -4.65
N LEU A 218 -17.23 10.09 -3.77
CA LEU A 218 -17.47 9.16 -2.68
C LEU A 218 -17.89 9.91 -1.40
N PRO A 219 -18.99 9.51 -0.74
CA PRO A 219 -19.35 10.08 0.55
C PRO A 219 -18.36 9.62 1.61
N TYR A 220 -17.99 10.54 2.50
CA TYR A 220 -17.17 10.25 3.68
C TYR A 220 -17.64 11.07 4.88
N ASN A 221 -17.41 10.54 6.07
CA ASN A 221 -17.64 11.24 7.32
C ASN A 221 -16.46 12.16 7.62
N LYS A 222 -16.70 13.47 7.54
CA LYS A 222 -15.70 14.52 7.78
C LYS A 222 -15.25 14.59 9.24
N ASP A 223 -16.11 14.20 10.19
CA ASP A 223 -15.81 14.29 11.62
C ASP A 223 -14.75 13.26 12.06
N LEU A 224 -14.46 12.27 11.21
CA LEU A 224 -13.46 11.24 11.47
C LEU A 224 -12.10 11.54 10.84
N ILE A 225 -12.00 12.59 10.01
CA ILE A 225 -10.79 12.91 9.23
C ILE A 225 -10.24 14.27 9.64
N GLN A 226 -8.92 14.36 9.77
CA GLN A 226 -8.21 15.63 9.85
C GLN A 226 -7.75 16.02 8.45
N ILE A 227 -8.02 17.28 8.07
CA ILE A 227 -7.61 17.86 6.80
C ILE A 227 -6.76 19.09 7.10
N GLN A 228 -5.49 19.05 6.70
CA GLN A 228 -4.55 20.15 6.93
C GLN A 228 -3.99 20.65 5.59
N PRO A 229 -4.07 21.95 5.28
CA PRO A 229 -3.39 22.53 4.11
C PRO A 229 -1.88 22.31 4.18
N LEU A 230 -1.24 22.09 3.02
CA LEU A 230 0.22 21.93 2.91
C LEU A 230 0.98 23.27 2.83
N SER A 231 0.31 24.38 3.16
CA SER A 231 0.76 25.78 3.01
C SER A 231 1.94 26.17 3.89
#